data_AF-R7HIE8-F1
#
_entry.id   AF-R7HIE8-F1
#
_cell.length_a   1.000
_cell.length_b   1.000
_cell.length_c   1.000
_cell.angle_alpha   90.00
_cell.angle_beta   90.00
_cell.angle_gamma   90.00
#
_symmetry.space_group_name_H-M   'P 1'
#
loop_
_entity.id
_entity.type
_entity.pdbx_description
1 polymer ?
#
loop_
_entity_poly.entity_id
_entity_poly.type
_entity_poly.pdbx_seq_one_letter_code
_entity_poly.pdbx_strand_id
1 'polypeptide(L)'
;MLKINNKGQSLVMFVLIIPIFLLILTLVYDVGNAIYEKDRLSNTNYLTIEYGLNNIDTVTENDLKNLIEQNTSNLKYIYVTIEENQIEIKMEKDAKSIIGKMFNFNLVKIISHYKGKIINNQKEIERIV
;
A
#
# COMPACT_ATOMS: atom_id res chain seq x y z
N MET A 1 -36.12 -16.90 -46.13
CA MET A 1 -35.35 -16.72 -44.88
C MET A 1 -33.87 -16.66 -45.25
N LEU A 2 -33.22 -15.50 -45.13
CA LEU A 2 -31.80 -15.35 -45.50
C LEU A 2 -30.93 -16.13 -44.51
N LYS A 3 -30.15 -17.09 -45.01
CA LYS A 3 -29.24 -17.91 -44.20
C LYS A 3 -27.94 -17.14 -44.02
N ILE A 4 -27.75 -16.50 -42.86
CA ILE A 4 -26.53 -15.75 -42.55
C ILE A 4 -25.36 -16.74 -42.41
N ASN A 5 -24.26 -16.47 -43.12
CA ASN A 5 -23.05 -17.28 -43.09
C ASN A 5 -22.25 -16.94 -41.81
N ASN A 6 -22.23 -17.84 -40.83
CA ASN A 6 -21.58 -17.62 -39.53
C ASN A 6 -20.05 -17.82 -39.54
N LYS A 7 -19.43 -18.00 -40.72
CA LYS A 7 -17.97 -18.12 -40.85
C LYS A 7 -17.30 -16.83 -40.39
N GLY A 8 -16.40 -16.91 -39.41
CA GLY A 8 -15.68 -15.75 -38.86
C GLY A 8 -16.30 -15.14 -37.61
N GLN A 9 -17.51 -15.52 -37.18
CA GLN A 9 -18.10 -15.03 -35.92
C GLN A 9 -17.23 -15.36 -34.71
N SER A 10 -16.63 -16.56 -34.66
CA SER A 10 -15.73 -16.93 -33.57
C SER A 10 -14.50 -16.02 -33.50
N LEU A 11 -13.95 -15.59 -34.65
CA LEU A 11 -12.82 -14.66 -34.69
C LEU A 11 -13.24 -13.28 -34.20
N VAL A 12 -14.42 -12.79 -34.63
CA VAL A 12 -14.97 -11.51 -34.17
C VAL A 12 -15.18 -11.52 -32.66
N MET A 13 -15.77 -12.59 -32.10
CA MET A 13 -15.97 -12.73 -30.66
C MET A 13 -14.63 -12.78 -29.91
N PHE A 14 -13.63 -13.48 -30.43
CA PHE A 14 -12.30 -13.56 -29.81
C PHE A 14 -11.61 -12.18 -29.75
N VAL A 15 -11.66 -11.41 -30.83
CA VAL A 15 -11.10 -10.05 -30.89
C VAL A 15 -11.80 -9.11 -29.90
N LEU A 16 -13.11 -9.29 -29.67
CA LEU A 16 -13.85 -8.49 -28.68
C LEU A 16 -13.54 -8.91 -27.23
N ILE A 17 -13.27 -10.20 -26.99
CA ILE A 17 -13.01 -10.73 -25.64
C ILE A 17 -11.59 -10.41 -25.15
N ILE A 18 -10.59 -10.42 -26.03
CA ILE A 18 -9.18 -10.16 -25.63
C ILE A 18 -9.02 -8.86 -24.82
N PRO A 19 -9.53 -7.70 -25.27
CA PRO A 19 -9.40 -6.45 -24.51
C PRO A 19 -10.04 -6.52 -23.12
N ILE A 20 -11.20 -7.16 -23.00
CA ILE A 20 -11.90 -7.34 -21.73
C ILE A 20 -11.08 -8.23 -20.80
N PHE A 21 -10.52 -9.31 -21.34
CA PHE A 21 -9.66 -10.23 -20.58
C PHE A 21 -8.39 -9.53 -20.07
N LEU A 22 -7.74 -8.71 -20.92
CA LEU A 22 -6.59 -7.91 -20.52
C LEU A 22 -6.93 -6.91 -19.41
N LEU A 23 -8.10 -6.25 -19.49
CA LEU A 23 -8.57 -5.35 -18.43
C LEU A 23 -8.79 -6.08 -17.10
N ILE A 24 -9.31 -7.30 -17.13
CA ILE A 24 -9.48 -8.11 -15.91
C ILE A 24 -8.10 -8.46 -15.33
N LEU A 25 -7.14 -8.89 -16.16
CA LEU A 25 -5.80 -9.23 -15.70
C LEU A 25 -5.07 -8.04 -15.07
N THR A 26 -5.15 -6.85 -15.68
CA THR A 26 -4.53 -5.64 -15.12
C THR A 26 -5.19 -5.22 -13.82
N LEU A 27 -6.50 -5.44 -13.68
CA LEU A 27 -7.21 -5.14 -12.44
C LEU A 27 -6.79 -6.07 -11.30
N VAL A 28 -6.68 -7.37 -11.58
CA VAL A 28 -6.15 -8.35 -10.62
C VAL A 28 -4.73 -7.99 -10.19
N TYR A 29 -3.88 -7.62 -11.15
CA TYR A 29 -2.52 -7.15 -10.86
C TYR A 29 -2.52 -5.91 -9.96
N ASP A 30 -3.34 -4.90 -10.28
CA ASP A 30 -3.40 -3.65 -9.52
C ASP A 30 -3.87 -3.86 -8.08
N VAL A 31 -4.87 -4.72 -7.87
CA VAL A 31 -5.34 -5.08 -6.53
C VAL A 31 -4.25 -5.82 -5.76
N GLY A 32 -3.60 -6.80 -6.38
CA GLY A 32 -2.49 -7.53 -5.76
C GLY A 32 -1.33 -6.59 -5.38
N ASN A 33 -0.95 -5.69 -6.27
CA ASN A 33 0.10 -4.70 -6.01
C ASN A 33 -0.29 -3.73 -4.88
N ALA A 34 -1.56 -3.32 -4.81
CA ALA A 34 -2.04 -2.45 -3.74
C ALA A 34 -1.99 -3.14 -2.36
N ILE A 35 -2.35 -4.42 -2.29
CA ILE A 35 -2.25 -5.22 -1.06
C ILE A 35 -0.78 -5.39 -0.66
N TYR A 36 0.08 -5.77 -1.61
CA TYR A 36 1.51 -5.94 -1.36
C TYR A 36 2.16 -4.65 -0.83
N GLU A 37 1.89 -3.50 -1.45
CA GLU A 37 2.42 -2.22 -1.00
C GLU A 37 1.85 -1.81 0.38
N LYS A 38 0.59 -2.15 0.67
CA LYS A 38 -0.02 -1.93 1.99
C LYS A 38 0.67 -2.76 3.08
N ASP A 39 0.93 -4.03 2.81
CA ASP A 39 1.59 -4.92 3.76
C ASP A 39 3.03 -4.51 3.98
N ARG A 40 3.76 -4.17 2.90
CA ARG A 40 5.11 -3.63 2.99
C ARG A 40 5.17 -2.36 3.85
N LEU A 41 4.26 -1.40 3.60
CA LEU A 41 4.19 -0.16 4.37
C LEU A 41 3.81 -0.40 5.85
N SER A 42 2.93 -1.36 6.10
CA SER A 42 2.54 -1.78 7.45
C SER A 42 3.71 -2.41 8.21
N ASN A 43 4.47 -3.27 7.53
CA ASN A 43 5.65 -3.93 8.12
C ASN A 43 6.75 -2.92 8.41
N THR A 44 7.04 -1.98 7.50
CA THR A 44 7.97 -0.90 7.78
C THR A 44 7.53 -0.10 9.00
N ASN A 45 6.23 0.25 9.08
CA ASN A 45 5.70 0.99 10.23
C ASN A 45 5.92 0.24 11.56
N TYR A 46 5.50 -1.02 11.59
CA TYR A 46 5.63 -1.88 12.75
C TYR A 46 7.08 -1.99 13.22
N LEU A 47 8.01 -2.28 12.30
CA LEU A 47 9.44 -2.42 12.60
C LEU A 47 10.06 -1.11 13.07
N THR A 48 9.67 0.03 12.48
CA THR A 48 10.14 1.35 12.90
C THR A 48 9.66 1.68 14.32
N ILE A 49 8.40 1.38 14.65
CA ILE A 49 7.88 1.55 16.01
C ILE A 49 8.61 0.62 16.98
N GLU A 50 8.78 -0.65 16.63
CA GLU A 50 9.48 -1.60 17.48
C GLU A 50 10.93 -1.16 17.77
N TYR A 51 11.64 -0.68 16.74
CA TYR A 51 12.96 -0.10 16.88
C TYR A 51 12.96 1.15 17.77
N GLY A 52 12.00 2.05 17.58
CA GLY A 52 11.87 3.26 18.39
C GLY A 52 11.58 2.95 19.85
N LEU A 53 10.68 2.00 20.13
CA LEU A 53 10.35 1.57 21.50
C LEU A 53 11.54 0.89 22.19
N ASN A 54 12.39 0.20 21.44
CA ASN A 54 13.62 -0.41 21.97
C ASN A 54 14.69 0.61 22.36
N ASN A 55 14.64 1.81 21.79
CA ASN A 55 15.70 2.81 21.91
C ASN A 55 15.12 4.20 22.28
N ILE A 56 14.00 4.20 23.02
CA ILE A 56 13.17 5.39 23.23
C ILE A 56 13.92 6.55 23.90
N ASP A 57 14.93 6.24 24.71
CA ASP A 57 15.77 7.21 25.40
C ASP A 57 16.79 7.92 24.48
N THR A 58 17.01 7.39 23.27
CA THR A 58 18.10 7.82 22.36
C THR A 58 17.63 8.25 20.99
N VAL A 59 16.50 7.71 20.52
CA VAL A 59 15.98 7.93 19.17
C VAL A 59 15.12 9.18 19.12
N THR A 60 15.35 10.01 18.11
CA THR A 60 14.52 11.18 17.82
C THR A 60 13.48 10.89 16.74
N GLU A 61 12.47 11.77 16.63
CA GLU A 61 11.47 11.68 15.54
C GLU A 61 12.12 11.72 14.15
N ASN A 62 13.18 12.49 13.99
CA ASN A 62 13.92 12.59 12.72
C ASN A 62 14.65 11.29 12.38
N ASP A 63 15.17 10.57 13.37
CA ASP A 63 15.85 9.29 13.12
C ASP A 63 14.86 8.24 12.63
N LEU A 64 13.67 8.19 13.23
CA LEU A 64 12.58 7.30 12.77
C LEU A 64 12.10 7.68 11.37
N LYS A 65 11.98 8.99 11.09
CA LYS A 65 11.63 9.48 9.75
C LYS A 65 12.70 9.10 8.71
N ASN A 66 13.98 9.26 9.03
CA ASN A 66 15.08 8.84 8.16
C ASN A 66 15.06 7.32 7.91
N LEU A 67 14.77 6.52 8.93
CA LEU A 67 14.64 5.07 8.80
C LEU A 67 13.49 4.69 7.86
N ILE A 68 12.35 5.38 7.96
CA ILE A 68 11.21 5.20 7.05
C ILE A 68 11.60 5.54 5.62
N GLU A 69 12.24 6.69 5.40
CA GLU A 69 12.63 7.18 4.07
C GLU A 69 13.67 6.29 3.39
N GLN A 70 14.58 5.66 4.16
CA GLN A 70 15.54 4.69 3.64
C GLN A 70 14.89 3.38 3.18
N ASN A 71 13.78 2.98 3.79
CA ASN A 71 13.11 1.70 3.53
C ASN A 71 11.90 1.81 2.58
N THR A 72 11.35 3.01 2.44
CA THR A 72 10.15 3.27 1.65
C THR A 72 10.30 4.50 0.77
N SER A 73 10.03 4.34 -0.51
CA SER A 73 10.03 5.41 -1.50
C SER A 73 8.62 5.88 -1.86
N ASN A 74 8.54 7.11 -2.38
CA ASN A 74 7.32 7.76 -2.90
C ASN A 74 6.22 7.95 -1.83
N LEU A 75 6.60 8.27 -0.60
CA LEU A 75 5.66 8.65 0.44
C LEU A 75 5.12 10.05 0.15
N LYS A 76 3.80 10.21 0.31
CA LYS A 76 3.14 11.52 0.27
C LYS A 76 3.24 12.25 1.58
N TYR A 77 3.16 11.48 2.67
CA TYR A 77 3.09 12.02 4.01
C TYR A 77 3.70 11.03 5.00
N ILE A 78 4.43 11.58 5.95
CA ILE A 78 5.02 10.89 7.09
C ILE A 78 4.75 11.75 8.31
N TYR A 79 4.14 11.15 9.32
CA TYR A 79 3.96 11.71 10.64
C TYR A 79 4.58 10.76 11.64
N VAL A 80 5.40 11.32 12.52
CA VAL A 80 6.06 10.63 13.62
C VAL A 80 5.89 11.52 14.84
N THR A 81 5.50 10.92 15.97
CA THR A 81 5.48 11.59 17.27
C THR A 81 6.01 10.65 18.34
N ILE A 82 6.82 11.19 19.24
CA ILE A 82 7.33 10.48 20.41
C ILE A 82 6.86 11.21 21.67
N GLU A 83 6.09 10.54 22.52
CA GLU A 83 5.53 11.09 23.76
C GLU A 83 5.82 10.15 24.93
N GLU A 84 6.76 10.51 25.81
CA GLU A 84 7.18 9.88 27.09
C GLU A 84 7.44 8.36 27.12
N ASN A 85 6.57 7.52 26.55
CA ASN A 85 6.73 6.08 26.31
C ASN A 85 5.86 5.54 25.15
N GLN A 86 5.46 6.44 24.25
CA GLN A 86 4.56 6.16 23.15
C GLN A 86 5.16 6.68 21.85
N ILE A 87 5.04 5.89 20.79
CA ILE A 87 5.45 6.28 19.45
C ILE A 87 4.26 6.11 18.53
N GLU A 88 3.93 7.15 17.79
CA GLU A 88 2.87 7.12 16.79
C GLU A 88 3.45 7.44 15.42
N ILE A 89 3.18 6.56 14.45
CA ILE A 89 3.68 6.71 13.10
C ILE A 89 2.54 6.51 12.11
N LYS A 90 2.34 7.50 11.26
CA LYS A 90 1.38 7.48 10.17
C LYS A 90 2.08 7.77 8.85
N MET A 91 1.88 6.88 7.89
CA MET A 91 2.44 6.97 6.56
C MET A 91 1.34 6.89 5.50
N GLU A 92 1.49 7.71 4.47
CA GLU A 92 0.59 7.72 3.31
C GLU A 92 1.37 7.57 2.00
N LYS A 93 0.84 6.72 1.12
CA LYS A 93 1.39 6.48 -0.21
C LYS A 93 0.28 6.24 -1.23
N ASP A 94 0.50 6.65 -2.47
CA ASP A 94 -0.34 6.21 -3.58
C ASP A 94 0.17 4.87 -4.12
N ALA A 95 -0.74 3.91 -4.30
CA ALA A 95 -0.39 2.67 -4.99
C ALA A 95 -0.15 2.97 -6.47
N LYS A 96 0.97 2.49 -7.01
CA LYS A 96 1.18 2.49 -8.46
C LYS A 96 0.17 1.50 -9.07
N SER A 97 -0.62 1.97 -10.03
CA SER A 97 -1.61 1.15 -10.73
C SER A 97 -1.51 1.35 -12.24
N ILE A 98 -1.67 0.27 -13.00
CA ILE A 98 -1.68 0.26 -14.46
C ILE A 98 -2.97 0.91 -14.97
N ILE A 99 -4.12 0.53 -14.41
CA ILE A 99 -5.43 1.10 -14.76
C ILE A 99 -5.48 2.58 -14.39
N GLY A 100 -5.03 2.94 -13.19
CA GLY A 100 -5.02 4.32 -12.72
C GLY A 100 -4.18 5.25 -13.62
N LYS A 101 -3.06 4.75 -14.14
CA LYS A 101 -2.27 5.48 -15.16
C LYS A 101 -2.99 5.60 -16.50
N MET A 102 -3.63 4.52 -16.96
CA MET A 102 -4.31 4.48 -18.26
C MET A 102 -5.49 5.46 -18.33
N PHE A 103 -6.21 5.64 -17.22
CA PHE A 103 -7.39 6.50 -17.14
C PHE A 103 -7.19 7.76 -16.27
N ASN A 104 -5.94 8.04 -15.89
CA ASN A 104 -5.51 9.24 -15.18
C ASN A 104 -6.24 9.51 -13.85
N PHE A 105 -6.48 8.46 -13.06
CA PHE A 105 -7.02 8.56 -11.71
C PHE A 105 -6.19 7.75 -10.71
N ASN A 106 -6.11 8.23 -9.46
CA ASN A 106 -5.47 7.51 -8.37
C ASN A 106 -6.46 6.53 -7.75
N LEU A 107 -6.34 5.24 -8.09
CA LEU A 107 -7.28 4.21 -7.60
C LEU A 107 -7.17 3.96 -6.10
N VAL A 108 -5.94 3.89 -5.57
CA VAL A 108 -5.74 3.39 -4.21
C VAL A 108 -4.76 4.27 -3.45
N LYS A 109 -5.27 4.85 -2.37
CA LYS A 109 -4.48 5.49 -1.31
C LYS A 109 -4.20 4.47 -0.23
N ILE A 110 -2.93 4.27 0.08
CA ILE A 110 -2.45 3.34 1.10
C ILE A 110 -2.11 4.16 2.34
N ILE A 111 -2.76 3.83 3.46
CA ILE A 111 -2.52 4.43 4.76
C ILE A 111 -2.08 3.33 5.72
N SER A 112 -0.98 3.59 6.42
CA SER A 112 -0.50 2.77 7.52
C SER A 112 -0.38 3.66 8.74
N HIS A 113 -1.11 3.34 9.81
CA HIS A 113 -1.09 4.09 11.05
C HIS A 113 -0.97 3.11 12.20
N TYR A 114 0.09 3.26 12.98
CA TYR A 114 0.39 2.42 14.12
C TYR A 114 0.78 3.28 15.31
N LYS A 115 0.52 2.73 16.49
CA LYS A 115 0.88 3.31 17.77
C LYS A 115 1.49 2.23 18.64
N GLY A 116 2.69 2.50 19.14
CA GLY A 116 3.40 1.67 20.09
C GLY A 116 3.40 2.32 21.47
N LYS A 117 3.25 1.52 22.53
CA LYS A 117 3.34 1.94 23.93
C LYS A 117 4.13 0.93 24.75
N ILE A 118 4.81 1.41 25.80
CA ILE A 118 5.38 0.56 26.84
C ILE A 118 4.46 0.60 28.05
N ILE A 119 3.84 -0.53 28.40
CA ILE A 119 2.96 -0.70 29.56
C ILE A 119 3.51 -1.85 30.40
N ASN A 120 3.80 -1.61 31.69
CA ASN A 120 4.30 -2.63 32.61
C ASN A 120 5.53 -3.41 32.08
N ASN A 121 6.50 -2.72 31.48
CA ASN A 121 7.69 -3.32 30.84
C ASN A 121 7.39 -4.23 29.63
N GLN A 122 6.15 -4.27 29.14
CA GLN A 122 5.74 -4.97 27.93
C GLN A 122 5.44 -3.96 26.81
N LYS A 123 5.77 -4.32 25.58
CA LYS A 123 5.49 -3.49 24.41
C LYS A 123 4.14 -3.90 23.83
N GLU A 124 3.28 -2.92 23.64
CA GLU A 124 2.03 -3.07 22.90
C GLU A 124 2.11 -2.24 21.64
N ILE A 125 1.95 -2.87 20.48
CA ILE A 125 1.92 -2.21 19.18
C ILE A 125 0.56 -2.47 18.55
N GLU A 126 -0.19 -1.41 18.34
CA GLU A 126 -1.54 -1.46 17.83
C GLU A 126 -1.63 -0.74 16.49
N ARG A 127 -2.42 -1.30 15.59
CA ARG A 127 -2.80 -0.64 14.34
C ARG A 127 -3.98 0.28 14.62
N ILE A 128 -3.84 1.56 14.28
CA ILE A 128 -4.94 2.52 14.28
C ILE A 128 -5.48 2.57 12.85
N VAL A 129 -6.77 2.31 12.69
CA VAL A 129 -7.42 2.12 11.37
C VAL A 129 -7.35 3.38 10.52
#